data_AF-A0A9N8M7F7-F1
#
_entry.id   AF-A0A9N8M7F7-F1
#
_cell.length_a   1.000
_cell.length_b   1.000
_cell.length_c   1.000
_cell.angle_alpha   90.00
_cell.angle_beta   90.00
_cell.angle_gamma   90.00
#
_symmetry.space_group_name_H-M   'P 1'
#
loop_
_entity.id
_entity.type
_entity.pdbx_description
1 polymer ?
#
loop_
_entity_poly.entity_id
_entity_poly.type
_entity_poly.pdbx_seq_one_letter_code
_entity_poly.pdbx_strand_id
1 'polypeptide(L)'
;MRNVAQLAAVATLTAKRTILPSEIQALEHLVLEYGRRHAELFGEKWIVYNHHIATHIPQFIRRFGPPFHFSAYHFERMNGQLGNIANNGHRNGEVEATYTSAFTSNARFGLLVAAEKGELNSAVQARAPPISRAPTTRLSPASVLGDVGSPLTLSD
;
A
#
# COMPACT_ATOMS: atom_id res chain seq x y z
N MET A 1 -14.71 21.37 17.12
CA MET A 1 -13.75 20.95 16.06
C MET A 1 -12.48 20.25 16.60
N ARG A 2 -11.92 20.65 17.76
CA ARG A 2 -10.68 20.05 18.30
C ARG A 2 -10.70 18.52 18.44
N ASN A 3 -11.77 17.93 19.00
CA ASN A 3 -11.88 16.48 19.19
C ASN A 3 -11.82 15.69 17.86
N VAL A 4 -12.56 16.15 16.84
CA VAL A 4 -12.55 15.54 15.50
C VAL A 4 -11.17 15.66 14.85
N ALA A 5 -10.51 16.81 14.99
CA ALA A 5 -9.16 17.00 14.48
C ALA A 5 -8.14 16.07 15.16
N GLN A 6 -8.28 15.83 16.48
CA GLN A 6 -7.45 14.87 17.21
C GLN A 6 -7.66 13.44 16.69
N LEU A 7 -8.92 13.03 16.50
CA LEU A 7 -9.23 11.72 15.94
C LEU A 7 -8.69 11.55 14.51
N ALA A 8 -8.82 12.58 13.67
CA ALA A 8 -8.26 12.57 12.31
C ALA A 8 -6.73 12.45 12.33
N ALA A 9 -6.06 13.14 13.26
CA ALA A 9 -4.61 13.04 13.44
C ALA A 9 -4.19 11.64 13.90
N VAL A 10 -4.93 11.04 14.85
CA VAL A 10 -4.75 9.63 15.27
C VAL A 10 -4.86 8.71 14.06
N ALA A 11 -5.95 8.78 13.30
CA ALA A 11 -6.16 7.95 12.12
C ALA A 11 -5.04 8.11 11.09
N THR A 12 -4.62 9.35 10.82
CA THR A 12 -3.54 9.66 9.87
C THR A 12 -2.21 9.04 10.29
N LEU A 13 -1.82 9.19 11.57
CA LEU A 13 -0.59 8.59 12.11
C LEU A 13 -0.63 7.06 12.04
N THR A 14 -1.76 6.45 12.38
CA THR A 14 -1.92 4.98 12.33
C THR A 14 -1.92 4.40 10.92
N ALA A 15 -2.28 5.19 9.91
CA ALA A 15 -2.30 4.75 8.52
C ALA A 15 -0.93 4.80 7.83
N LYS A 16 0.09 5.38 8.47
CA LYS A 16 1.44 5.49 7.87
C LYS A 16 2.08 4.12 7.70
N ARG A 17 2.82 3.96 6.59
CA ARG A 17 3.65 2.75 6.30
C ARG A 17 4.97 2.74 7.05
N THR A 18 5.41 3.90 7.54
CA THR A 18 6.60 4.07 8.36
C THR A 18 6.26 5.11 9.41
N ILE A 19 6.58 4.82 10.67
CA ILE A 19 6.28 5.69 11.80
C ILE A 19 7.53 5.84 12.68
N LEU A 20 7.85 7.08 13.03
CA LEU A 20 9.02 7.40 13.85
C LEU A 20 8.68 7.29 15.34
N PRO A 21 9.66 7.03 16.23
CA PRO A 21 9.42 6.98 17.68
C PRO A 21 8.75 8.25 18.25
N SER A 22 9.11 9.43 17.75
CA SER A 22 8.48 10.71 18.12
C SER A 22 7.01 10.79 17.71
N GLU A 23 6.66 10.21 16.56
CA GLU A 23 5.28 10.14 16.08
C GLU A 23 4.43 9.18 16.90
N ILE A 24 5.04 8.09 17.40
CA ILE A 24 4.37 7.17 18.34
C ILE A 24 4.05 7.90 19.65
N GLN A 25 4.97 8.73 20.17
CA GLN A 25 4.70 9.55 21.35
C GLN A 25 3.57 10.55 21.09
N ALA A 26 3.60 11.24 19.95
CA ALA A 26 2.52 12.15 19.55
C ALA A 26 1.16 11.43 19.45
N LEU A 27 1.14 10.23 18.86
CA LEU A 27 -0.05 9.40 18.75
C LEU A 27 -0.62 9.05 20.14
N GLU A 28 0.23 8.63 21.07
CA GLU A 28 -0.17 8.30 22.44
C GLU A 28 -0.83 9.49 23.15
N HIS A 29 -0.25 10.67 23.02
CA HIS A 29 -0.83 11.90 23.57
C HIS A 29 -2.18 12.23 22.91
N LEU A 30 -2.27 12.13 21.57
CA LEU A 30 -3.48 12.44 20.82
C LEU A 30 -4.65 11.50 21.15
N VAL A 31 -4.40 10.20 21.30
CA VAL A 31 -5.43 9.21 21.64
C VAL A 31 -6.00 9.47 23.04
N LEU A 32 -5.14 9.73 24.03
CA LEU A 32 -5.57 10.01 25.40
C LEU A 32 -6.35 11.33 25.49
N GLU A 33 -5.85 12.38 24.83
CA GLU A 33 -6.54 13.67 24.76
C GLU A 33 -7.89 13.59 24.04
N TYR A 34 -7.97 12.81 22.95
CA TYR A 34 -9.22 12.54 22.25
C TYR A 34 -10.23 11.87 23.20
N GLY A 35 -9.81 10.82 23.92
CA GLY A 35 -10.66 10.09 24.86
C GLY A 35 -11.17 10.98 26.01
N ARG A 36 -10.27 11.76 26.65
CA ARG A 36 -10.66 12.74 27.69
C ARG A 36 -11.67 13.74 27.16
N ARG A 37 -11.40 14.32 25.99
CA ARG A 37 -12.30 15.32 25.41
C ARG A 37 -13.63 14.70 24.97
N HIS A 38 -13.64 13.44 24.55
CA HIS A 38 -14.86 12.72 24.23
C HIS A 38 -15.73 12.55 25.49
N ALA A 39 -15.12 12.17 26.61
CA ALA A 39 -15.79 12.06 27.90
C ALA A 39 -16.35 13.42 28.37
N GLU A 40 -15.59 14.51 28.20
CA GLU A 40 -16.06 15.86 28.53
C GLU A 40 -17.25 16.32 27.68
N LEU A 41 -17.27 15.97 26.39
CA LEU A 41 -18.30 16.43 25.45
C LEU A 41 -19.60 15.63 25.56
N PHE A 42 -19.49 14.32 25.76
CA PHE A 42 -20.64 13.41 25.69
C PHE A 42 -21.00 12.79 27.05
N GLY A 43 -20.06 12.76 27.99
CA GLY A 43 -20.15 12.11 29.30
C GLY A 43 -19.39 10.79 29.36
N GLU A 44 -18.89 10.42 30.53
CA GLU A 44 -18.07 9.21 30.75
C GLU A 44 -18.76 7.92 30.29
N LYS A 45 -20.09 7.83 30.41
CA LYS A 45 -20.88 6.68 29.96
C LYS A 45 -20.76 6.38 28.45
N TRP A 46 -20.28 7.34 27.66
CA TRP A 46 -20.07 7.18 26.21
C TRP A 46 -18.65 6.77 25.84
N ILE A 47 -17.76 6.62 26.83
CA ILE A 47 -16.48 5.97 26.64
C ILE A 47 -16.70 4.47 26.54
N VAL A 48 -16.92 4.02 25.30
CA VAL A 48 -17.07 2.59 24.99
C VAL A 48 -15.73 1.87 24.95
N TYR A 49 -15.79 0.53 24.99
CA TYR A 49 -14.64 -0.37 24.94
C TYR A 49 -13.62 -0.04 23.82
N ASN A 50 -14.08 0.36 22.64
CA ASN A 50 -13.19 0.72 21.53
C ASN A 50 -12.27 1.93 21.85
N HIS A 51 -12.72 2.87 22.68
CA HIS A 51 -11.86 3.97 23.14
C HIS A 51 -10.72 3.45 24.01
N HIS A 52 -11.00 2.47 24.88
CA HIS A 52 -9.97 1.83 25.69
C HIS A 52 -8.99 1.04 24.82
N ILE A 53 -9.47 0.20 23.89
CA ILE A 53 -8.59 -0.52 22.96
C ILE A 53 -7.69 0.44 22.17
N ALA A 54 -8.22 1.59 21.73
CA ALA A 54 -7.43 2.57 20.99
C ALA A 54 -6.20 3.07 21.78
N THR A 55 -6.28 3.15 23.11
CA THR A 55 -5.14 3.53 23.97
C THR A 55 -3.96 2.55 23.88
N HIS A 56 -4.23 1.31 23.46
CA HIS A 56 -3.23 0.28 23.26
C HIS A 56 -2.61 0.28 21.85
N ILE A 57 -3.02 1.16 20.94
CA ILE A 57 -2.41 1.22 19.61
C ILE A 57 -0.91 1.56 19.67
N PRO A 58 -0.44 2.59 20.42
CA PRO A 58 0.98 2.94 20.47
C PRO A 58 1.89 1.78 20.93
N GLN A 59 1.48 1.02 21.95
CA GLN A 59 2.23 -0.15 22.43
C GLN A 59 2.34 -1.25 21.36
N PHE A 60 1.28 -1.48 20.58
CA PHE A 60 1.30 -2.46 19.51
C PHE A 60 2.19 -1.98 18.36
N ILE A 61 2.19 -0.68 18.06
CA ILE A 61 3.08 -0.12 17.06
C ILE A 61 4.56 -0.30 17.44
N ARG A 62 4.91 -0.09 18.72
CA ARG A 62 6.27 -0.31 19.20
C ARG A 62 6.71 -1.77 19.06
N ARG A 63 5.78 -2.72 19.20
CA ARG A 63 6.08 -4.17 19.18
C ARG A 63 6.07 -4.78 17.78
N PHE A 64 5.13 -4.37 16.93
CA PHE A 64 4.86 -5.01 15.65
C PHE A 64 5.15 -4.11 14.45
N GLY A 65 5.54 -2.85 14.69
CA GLY A 65 5.73 -1.85 13.65
C GLY A 65 4.42 -1.15 13.26
N PRO A 66 4.38 -0.45 12.12
CA PRO A 66 3.21 0.34 11.72
C PRO A 66 1.92 -0.50 11.58
N PRO A 67 0.74 0.03 11.98
CA PRO A 67 -0.54 -0.70 11.91
C PRO A 67 -0.89 -1.16 10.50
N PHE A 68 -0.40 -0.47 9.48
CA PHE A 68 -0.53 -0.88 8.10
C PHE A 68 -0.19 -2.36 7.90
N HIS A 69 0.76 -2.95 8.62
CA HIS A 69 1.19 -4.33 8.40
C HIS A 69 0.35 -5.39 9.13
N PHE A 70 -0.37 -5.03 10.20
CA PHE A 70 -1.15 -5.99 11.01
C PHE A 70 -2.64 -5.65 11.10
N SER A 71 -3.08 -4.54 10.48
CA SER A 71 -4.48 -4.12 10.47
C SER A 71 -5.39 -5.06 9.67
N ALA A 72 -6.67 -5.03 10.00
CA ALA A 72 -7.71 -5.80 9.31
C ALA A 72 -7.95 -5.36 7.85
N TYR A 73 -7.52 -4.15 7.45
CA TYR A 73 -7.80 -3.58 6.14
C TYR A 73 -7.35 -4.46 4.96
N HIS A 74 -6.28 -5.23 5.12
CA HIS A 74 -5.88 -6.18 4.08
C HIS A 74 -6.91 -7.28 3.91
N PHE A 75 -7.38 -7.87 5.00
CA PHE A 75 -8.42 -8.90 4.98
C PHE A 75 -9.75 -8.37 4.46
N GLU A 76 -10.14 -7.14 4.84
CA GLU A 76 -11.35 -6.50 4.32
C GLU A 76 -11.28 -6.29 2.80
N ARG A 77 -10.12 -5.85 2.27
CA ARG A 77 -9.91 -5.74 0.82
C ARG A 77 -10.05 -7.11 0.14
N MET A 78 -9.47 -8.16 0.73
CA MET A 78 -9.59 -9.52 0.20
C MET A 78 -11.03 -10.00 0.19
N ASN A 79 -11.78 -9.76 1.27
CA ASN A 79 -13.21 -10.10 1.33
C ASN A 79 -14.02 -9.39 0.25
N GLY A 80 -13.73 -8.11 -0.02
CA GLY A 80 -14.36 -7.37 -1.11
C GLY A 80 -14.03 -7.92 -2.49
N GLN A 81 -12.78 -8.38 -2.71
CA GLN A 81 -12.39 -9.04 -3.96
C GLN A 81 -13.11 -10.37 -4.13
N LEU A 82 -13.12 -11.20 -3.08
CA LEU A 82 -13.82 -12.50 -3.07
C LEU A 82 -15.32 -12.35 -3.32
N GLY A 83 -15.97 -11.34 -2.71
CA GLY A 83 -17.38 -11.06 -2.93
C GLY A 83 -17.76 -10.69 -4.38
N ASN A 84 -16.80 -10.21 -5.17
CA ASN A 84 -17.00 -9.86 -6.57
C ASN A 84 -16.65 -10.99 -7.55
N ILE A 85 -16.10 -12.11 -7.06
CA ILE A 85 -15.77 -13.26 -7.92
C ILE A 85 -17.05 -14.08 -8.16
N ALA A 86 -17.36 -14.33 -9.43
CA ALA A 86 -18.45 -15.21 -9.81
C ALA A 86 -18.15 -16.63 -9.33
N ASN A 87 -18.91 -17.12 -8.34
CA ASN A 87 -18.61 -18.42 -7.73
C ASN A 87 -19.02 -19.63 -8.58
N ASN A 88 -19.74 -19.47 -9.71
CA ASN A 88 -20.12 -20.54 -10.67
C ASN A 88 -20.39 -21.95 -10.04
N GLY A 89 -20.99 -22.01 -8.84
CA GLY A 89 -21.22 -23.27 -8.10
C GLY A 89 -20.08 -23.78 -7.21
N HIS A 90 -18.87 -23.22 -7.29
CA HIS A 90 -17.71 -23.50 -6.42
C HIS A 90 -17.80 -22.71 -5.11
N ARG A 91 -18.75 -23.07 -4.24
CA ARG A 91 -18.95 -22.43 -2.92
C ARG A 91 -18.27 -23.15 -1.75
N ASN A 92 -17.39 -24.11 -2.03
CA ASN A 92 -16.80 -25.00 -1.02
C ASN A 92 -15.54 -24.43 -0.34
N GLY A 93 -15.25 -23.14 -0.47
CA GLY A 93 -14.06 -22.52 0.13
C GLY A 93 -12.78 -22.63 -0.71
N GLU A 94 -12.83 -23.28 -1.87
CA GLU A 94 -11.66 -23.51 -2.74
C GLU A 94 -11.08 -22.22 -3.30
N VAL A 95 -11.95 -21.26 -3.64
CA VAL A 95 -11.56 -19.94 -4.18
C VAL A 95 -10.86 -19.13 -3.09
N GLU A 96 -11.41 -19.12 -1.87
CA GLU A 96 -10.89 -18.42 -0.70
C GLU A 96 -9.54 -18.99 -0.26
N ALA A 97 -9.40 -20.32 -0.26
CA ALA A 97 -8.16 -21.02 0.08
C ALA A 97 -7.07 -20.76 -0.97
N THR A 98 -7.41 -20.83 -2.26
CA THR A 98 -6.48 -20.53 -3.36
C THR A 98 -6.03 -19.09 -3.30
N TYR A 99 -6.96 -18.16 -3.09
CA TYR A 99 -6.68 -16.73 -3.01
C TYR A 99 -5.71 -16.40 -1.87
N THR A 100 -5.98 -16.94 -0.66
CA THR A 100 -5.14 -16.71 0.52
C THR A 100 -3.73 -17.33 0.34
N SER A 101 -3.66 -18.49 -0.28
CA SER A 101 -2.38 -19.15 -0.62
C SER A 101 -1.57 -18.34 -1.62
N ALA A 102 -2.21 -17.82 -2.67
CA ALA A 102 -1.58 -16.95 -3.66
C ALA A 102 -1.13 -15.62 -3.04
N PHE A 103 -1.95 -15.00 -2.20
CA PHE A 103 -1.61 -13.77 -1.48
C PHE A 103 -0.36 -13.95 -0.62
N THR A 104 -0.31 -15.02 0.19
CA THR A 104 0.83 -15.31 1.06
C THR A 104 2.09 -15.62 0.25
N SER A 105 1.95 -16.37 -0.84
CA SER A 105 3.06 -16.71 -1.74
C SER A 105 3.63 -15.47 -2.42
N ASN A 106 2.78 -14.57 -2.92
CA ASN A 106 3.19 -13.30 -3.52
C ASN A 106 3.86 -12.37 -2.51
N ALA A 107 3.36 -12.30 -1.26
CA ALA A 107 3.99 -11.50 -0.21
C ALA A 107 5.42 -12.00 0.09
N ARG A 108 5.60 -13.33 0.24
CA ARG A 108 6.92 -13.95 0.45
C ARG A 108 7.85 -13.71 -0.74
N PHE A 109 7.35 -13.88 -1.96
CA PHE A 109 8.12 -13.62 -3.17
C PHE A 109 8.59 -12.16 -3.24
N GLY A 110 7.71 -11.21 -2.92
CA GLY A 110 8.07 -9.78 -2.86
C GLY A 110 9.20 -9.49 -1.86
N LEU A 111 9.17 -10.13 -0.69
CA LEU A 111 10.25 -10.01 0.31
C LEU A 111 11.57 -10.60 -0.20
N LEU A 112 11.52 -11.77 -0.84
CA LEU A 112 12.70 -12.40 -1.44
C LEU A 112 13.31 -11.52 -2.54
N VAL A 113 12.49 -10.98 -3.45
CA VAL A 113 12.93 -10.06 -4.50
C VAL A 113 13.54 -8.79 -3.91
N ALA A 114 12.99 -8.28 -2.80
CA ALA A 114 13.54 -7.11 -2.13
C ALA A 114 14.90 -7.40 -1.47
N ALA A 115 15.07 -8.59 -0.86
CA ALA A 115 16.33 -9.02 -0.27
C ALA A 115 17.43 -9.22 -1.33
N GLU A 116 17.09 -9.88 -2.44
CA GLU A 116 18.03 -10.24 -3.51
C GLU A 116 18.12 -9.17 -4.62
N LYS A 117 17.60 -7.96 -4.39
CA LYS A 117 17.41 -6.94 -5.42
C LYS A 117 18.70 -6.61 -6.18
N GLY A 118 19.83 -6.55 -5.48
CA GLY A 118 21.13 -6.26 -6.08
C GLY A 118 21.57 -7.37 -7.02
N GLU A 119 21.58 -8.60 -6.55
CA GLU A 119 21.97 -9.79 -7.32
C GLU A 119 21.04 -10.04 -8.51
N LEU A 120 19.73 -9.90 -8.30
CA LEU A 120 18.73 -10.01 -9.35
C LEU A 120 18.92 -8.96 -10.44
N ASN A 121 19.17 -7.71 -10.08
CA ASN A 121 19.37 -6.65 -11.06
C ASN A 121 20.62 -6.89 -11.91
N SER A 122 21.73 -7.31 -11.28
CA SER A 122 22.95 -7.70 -12.00
C SER A 122 22.73 -8.92 -12.91
N ALA A 123 22.02 -9.94 -12.43
CA ALA A 123 21.71 -11.14 -13.21
C ALA A 123 20.76 -10.86 -14.39
N VAL A 124 19.76 -10.00 -14.20
CA VAL A 124 18.87 -9.54 -15.27
C VAL A 124 19.66 -8.74 -16.29
N GLN A 125 20.52 -7.81 -15.88
CA GLN A 125 21.36 -7.05 -16.82
C GLN A 125 22.32 -7.94 -17.61
N ALA A 126 22.89 -8.97 -16.98
CA ALA A 126 23.78 -9.93 -17.63
C ALA A 126 23.05 -10.85 -18.64
N ARG A 127 21.75 -11.13 -18.42
CA ARG A 127 20.93 -11.99 -19.28
C ARG A 127 20.02 -11.23 -20.24
N ALA A 128 19.80 -9.94 -20.02
CA ALA A 128 18.91 -9.14 -20.83
C ALA A 128 19.53 -8.96 -22.23
N PRO A 129 18.80 -9.27 -23.31
CA PRO A 129 19.27 -8.91 -24.64
C PRO A 129 19.40 -7.38 -24.74
N PRO A 130 20.35 -6.85 -25.53
CA PRO A 130 20.47 -5.42 -25.73
C PRO A 130 19.16 -4.88 -26.33
N ILE A 131 18.42 -4.11 -25.54
CA ILE A 131 17.20 -3.44 -26.01
C ILE A 131 17.66 -2.22 -26.81
N SER A 132 17.89 -2.40 -28.11
CA SER A 132 18.06 -1.28 -29.02
C SER A 132 16.70 -0.62 -29.20
N ARG A 133 16.55 0.61 -28.68
CA ARG A 133 15.40 1.45 -29.04
C ARG A 133 15.59 1.79 -30.51
N ALA A 134 14.68 1.35 -31.37
CA ALA A 134 14.68 1.80 -32.77
C ALA A 134 14.74 3.34 -32.76
N PRO A 135 15.62 3.96 -33.58
CA PRO A 135 15.68 5.41 -33.65
C PRO A 135 14.30 5.94 -33.96
N THR A 136 13.85 6.95 -33.21
CA THR A 136 12.56 7.59 -33.43
C THR A 136 12.54 8.18 -34.83
N THR A 137 12.01 7.46 -35.81
CA THR A 137 11.80 7.99 -37.16
C THR A 137 10.65 8.99 -37.06
N ARG A 138 10.97 10.29 -36.94
CA ARG A 138 9.99 11.32 -37.27
C ARG A 138 9.83 11.27 -38.78
N LEU A 139 8.71 10.72 -39.24
CA LEU A 139 8.31 10.84 -40.63
C LEU A 139 8.09 12.33 -40.92
N SER A 140 8.72 12.85 -41.97
CA SER A 140 8.37 14.20 -42.46
C SER A 140 6.93 14.17 -43.00
N PRO A 141 6.21 15.30 -43.01
CA PRO A 141 4.84 15.36 -43.53
C PRO A 141 4.71 14.85 -44.98
N ALA A 142 5.79 14.93 -45.77
CA ALA A 142 5.86 14.41 -47.14
C ALA A 142 5.80 12.87 -47.21
N SER A 143 6.23 12.15 -46.17
CA SER A 143 6.25 10.69 -46.13
C SER A 143 4.87 10.05 -45.98
N VAL A 144 3.84 10.81 -45.58
CA VAL A 144 2.46 10.32 -45.43
C VAL A 144 1.77 10.11 -46.80
N LEU A 145 2.31 10.72 -47.86
CA LEU A 145 1.76 10.70 -49.22
C LEU A 145 2.48 9.75 -50.20
N GLY A 146 3.41 8.91 -49.71
CA GLY A 146 4.00 7.82 -50.49
C GLY A 146 5.27 8.16 -51.27
N ASP A 147 5.90 9.31 -51.03
CA ASP A 147 7.24 9.59 -51.55
C ASP A 147 8.32 9.19 -50.54
N VAL A 148 9.42 8.60 -51.02
CA VAL A 148 10.43 7.94 -50.19
C VAL A 148 11.23 9.01 -49.44
N GLY A 149 10.88 9.25 -48.18
CA GLY A 149 11.57 10.23 -47.34
C GLY A 149 13.02 9.85 -47.09
N SER A 150 13.97 10.59 -47.67
CA SER A 150 15.39 10.51 -47.30
C SER A 150 15.58 10.89 -45.83
N PRO A 151 16.39 10.13 -45.06
CA PRO A 151 16.64 10.44 -43.66
C PRO A 151 17.40 11.77 -43.56
N LEU A 152 16.86 12.71 -42.78
CA LEU A 152 17.59 13.92 -42.40
C LEU A 152 18.65 13.55 -41.36
N THR A 153 19.93 13.57 -41.78
CA THR A 153 21.06 13.53 -40.85
C THR A 153 21.15 14.90 -40.17
N LEU A 154 20.85 14.95 -38.87
CA LEU A 154 21.19 16.09 -38.03
C LEU A 154 22.72 16.10 -37.85
N SER A 155 23.40 17.02 -38.53
CA SER A 155 24.72 17.50 -38.14
C SER A 155 24.55 18.65 -37.15
N ASP A 156 25.38 18.63 -36.10
CA ASP A 156 25.37 19.50 -34.90
C ASP A 156 25.10 21.00 -35.13
#